data_AF-A0A2U0SRM2-F1
#
_entry.id   AF-A0A2U0SRM2-F1
#
_cell.length_a   1.000
_cell.length_b   1.000
_cell.length_c   1.000
_cell.angle_alpha   90.00
_cell.angle_beta   90.00
_cell.angle_gamma   90.00
#
_symmetry.space_group_name_H-M   'P 1'
#
loop_
_entity.id
_entity.type
_entity.pdbx_description
1 polymer ?
#
loop_
_entity_poly.entity_id
_entity_poly.type
_entity_poly.pdbx_seq_one_letter_code
_entity_poly.pdbx_strand_id
1 'polypeptide(L)'
;MKAPCRKPCRKPRHQDGVAAIELALILLFFMGLLPVVLLFGRALLAYTAMQKSVHDAARYMATLPLPQMTNATAAAQGAAFARQMVLDAMLETWPDMDVAKVNLECIYNDDAYACGNFPSKPLQVRLKVGVDMPIGILPDLTLGWLPQMAPIPLRANATLRYEN
;
A
#
# COMPACT_ATOMS: atom_id res chain seq x y z
N MET A 1 32.62 -29.82 74.57
CA MET A 1 32.80 -30.51 73.26
C MET A 1 32.22 -29.64 72.16
N LYS A 2 32.91 -29.57 71.00
CA LYS A 2 32.67 -28.68 69.84
C LYS A 2 31.42 -29.08 69.00
N ALA A 3 30.95 -28.11 68.21
CA ALA A 3 29.68 -28.00 67.43
C ALA A 3 29.37 -29.08 66.36
N PRO A 4 28.22 -28.99 65.64
CA PRO A 4 28.33 -28.37 64.31
C PRO A 4 27.18 -27.45 63.83
N CYS A 5 27.65 -26.38 63.18
CA CYS A 5 27.17 -25.71 61.95
C CYS A 5 25.67 -25.38 61.74
N ARG A 6 25.38 -24.08 61.86
CA ARG A 6 24.33 -23.37 61.12
C ARG A 6 24.61 -23.43 59.62
N LYS A 7 23.61 -23.81 58.80
CA LYS A 7 23.54 -23.41 57.39
C LYS A 7 22.41 -22.39 57.23
N PRO A 8 22.67 -21.13 56.86
CA PRO A 8 21.61 -20.24 56.42
C PRO A 8 21.19 -20.65 55.00
N CYS A 9 19.94 -21.08 54.84
CA CYS A 9 19.32 -21.22 53.53
C CYS A 9 19.29 -19.83 52.86
N ARG A 10 20.09 -19.65 51.81
CA ARG A 10 20.04 -18.45 50.96
C ARG A 10 18.69 -18.43 50.23
N LYS A 11 17.91 -17.36 50.43
CA LYS A 11 16.64 -17.12 49.74
C LYS A 11 16.90 -16.80 48.25
N PRO A 12 16.28 -17.49 47.29
CA PRO A 12 16.35 -17.14 45.87
C PRO A 12 15.25 -16.12 45.53
N ARG A 13 15.23 -14.94 46.16
CA ARG A 13 14.17 -13.92 45.95
C ARG A 13 14.56 -12.75 45.03
N HIS A 14 15.81 -12.68 44.59
CA HIS A 14 16.31 -11.59 43.75
C HIS A 14 16.31 -11.90 42.25
N GLN A 15 16.30 -13.18 41.85
CA GLN A 15 16.38 -13.56 40.43
C GLN A 15 15.07 -13.28 39.69
N ASP A 16 13.92 -13.47 40.33
CA ASP A 16 12.60 -13.22 39.72
C ASP A 16 12.36 -11.73 39.43
N GLY A 17 12.86 -10.83 40.29
CA GLY A 17 12.69 -9.38 40.12
C GLY A 17 13.53 -8.83 38.97
N VAL A 18 14.75 -9.34 38.77
CA VAL A 18 15.62 -8.94 37.66
C VAL A 18 15.04 -9.43 36.33
N ALA A 19 14.56 -10.69 36.29
CA ALA A 19 13.90 -11.24 35.11
C ALA A 19 12.66 -10.42 34.69
N ALA A 20 11.88 -9.93 35.65
CA ALA A 20 10.72 -9.08 35.37
C ALA A 20 11.11 -7.72 34.75
N ILE A 21 12.22 -7.12 35.18
CA ILE A 21 12.73 -5.85 34.63
C ILE A 21 13.27 -6.06 33.21
N GLU A 22 14.05 -7.13 32.98
CA GLU A 22 14.55 -7.47 31.65
C GLU A 22 13.38 -7.71 30.68
N LEU A 23 12.35 -8.44 31.10
CA LEU A 23 11.13 -8.65 30.31
C LEU A 23 10.43 -7.32 30.00
N ALA A 24 10.30 -6.42 30.98
CA ALA A 24 9.64 -5.12 30.79
C ALA A 24 10.37 -4.25 29.75
N LEU A 25 11.69 -4.25 29.75
CA LEU A 25 12.50 -3.53 28.76
C LEU A 25 12.34 -4.13 27.36
N ILE A 26 12.33 -5.45 27.25
CA ILE A 26 12.08 -6.15 25.97
C ILE A 26 10.67 -5.82 25.45
N LEU A 27 9.65 -5.86 26.31
CA LEU A 27 8.27 -5.53 25.94
C LEU A 27 8.13 -4.07 25.51
N LEU A 28 8.78 -3.13 26.21
CA LEU A 28 8.80 -1.72 25.82
C LEU A 28 9.41 -1.53 24.43
N PHE A 29 10.52 -2.21 24.15
CA PHE A 29 11.17 -2.19 22.84
C PHE A 29 10.25 -2.75 21.74
N PHE A 30 9.61 -3.90 21.96
CA PHE A 30 8.67 -4.47 21.01
C PHE A 30 7.42 -3.62 20.81
N MET A 31 6.91 -2.97 21.87
CA MET A 31 5.81 -2.02 21.76
C MET A 31 6.14 -0.85 20.82
N GLY A 32 7.39 -0.36 20.83
CA GLY A 32 7.85 0.65 19.88
C GLY A 32 8.10 0.10 18.47
N LEU A 33 8.59 -1.13 18.34
CA LEU A 33 8.94 -1.75 17.05
C LEU A 33 7.70 -2.20 16.26
N LEU A 34 6.68 -2.73 16.93
CA LEU A 34 5.48 -3.28 16.32
C LEU A 34 4.72 -2.30 15.40
N PRO A 35 4.44 -1.03 15.78
CA PRO A 35 3.79 -0.08 14.88
C PRO A 35 4.62 0.22 13.64
N VAL A 36 5.96 0.23 13.75
CA VAL A 36 6.86 0.42 12.60
C VAL A 36 6.73 -0.73 11.61
N VAL A 37 6.78 -1.97 12.10
CA VAL A 37 6.64 -3.16 11.23
C VAL A 37 5.25 -3.22 10.60
N LEU A 38 4.18 -2.91 11.35
CA LEU A 38 2.82 -2.87 10.81
C LEU A 38 2.64 -1.78 9.76
N LEU A 39 3.22 -0.58 9.97
CA LEU A 39 3.18 0.50 9.00
C LEU A 39 3.81 0.07 7.67
N PHE A 40 5.04 -0.43 7.72
CA PHE A 40 5.74 -0.88 6.51
C PHE A 40 5.05 -2.08 5.86
N GLY A 41 4.52 -3.01 6.64
CA GLY A 41 3.72 -4.12 6.13
C GLY A 41 2.49 -3.64 5.35
N ARG A 42 1.74 -2.67 5.88
CA ARG A 42 0.61 -2.05 5.19
C ARG A 42 1.03 -1.27 3.94
N ALA A 43 2.12 -0.51 4.02
CA ALA A 43 2.63 0.25 2.88
C ALA A 43 3.05 -0.67 1.72
N LEU A 44 3.76 -1.77 2.02
CA LEU A 44 4.16 -2.77 1.02
C LEU A 44 2.96 -3.53 0.45
N LEU A 45 1.97 -3.86 1.29
CA LEU A 45 0.73 -4.49 0.84
C LEU A 45 -0.03 -3.58 -0.14
N ALA A 46 -0.22 -2.31 0.22
CA ALA A 46 -0.86 -1.32 -0.66
C ALA A 46 -0.07 -1.10 -1.94
N TYR A 47 1.26 -1.01 -1.86
CA TYR A 47 2.11 -0.85 -3.03
C TYR A 47 1.97 -2.02 -4.03
N THR A 48 2.03 -3.26 -3.53
CA THR A 48 1.95 -4.46 -4.37
C THR A 48 0.55 -4.67 -4.94
N ALA A 49 -0.50 -4.45 -4.14
CA ALA A 49 -1.88 -4.49 -4.61
C ALA A 49 -2.12 -3.44 -5.71
N MET A 50 -1.58 -2.22 -5.55
CA MET A 50 -1.69 -1.15 -6.54
C MET A 50 -0.96 -1.52 -7.85
N GLN A 51 0.27 -2.01 -7.77
CA GLN A 51 1.03 -2.39 -8.97
C GLN A 51 0.32 -3.48 -9.76
N LYS A 52 -0.23 -4.48 -9.05
CA LYS A 52 -0.94 -5.58 -9.67
C LYS A 52 -2.24 -5.13 -10.32
N SER A 53 -3.07 -4.37 -9.60
CA SER A 53 -4.35 -3.90 -10.13
C SER A 53 -4.19 -2.95 -11.32
N VAL A 54 -3.16 -2.10 -11.29
CA VAL A 54 -2.79 -1.21 -12.41
C VAL A 54 -2.38 -2.02 -13.64
N HIS A 55 -1.63 -3.10 -13.46
CA HIS A 55 -1.25 -3.99 -14.55
C HIS A 55 -2.45 -4.74 -15.13
N ASP A 56 -3.32 -5.29 -14.28
CA ASP A 56 -4.54 -6.02 -14.69
C ASP A 56 -5.53 -5.08 -15.41
N ALA A 57 -5.71 -3.86 -14.92
CA ALA A 57 -6.55 -2.84 -15.55
C ALA A 57 -5.98 -2.37 -16.90
N ALA A 58 -4.66 -2.18 -16.99
CA ALA A 58 -4.01 -1.88 -18.26
C ALA A 58 -4.20 -3.03 -19.27
N ARG A 59 -4.12 -4.29 -18.81
CA ARG A 59 -4.31 -5.47 -19.66
C ARG A 59 -5.73 -5.56 -20.17
N TYR A 60 -6.72 -5.34 -19.32
CA TYR A 60 -8.13 -5.25 -19.72
C TYR A 60 -8.30 -4.26 -20.89
N MET A 61 -7.79 -3.04 -20.73
CA MET A 61 -7.88 -2.01 -21.78
C MET A 61 -7.08 -2.36 -23.04
N ALA A 62 -5.92 -2.98 -22.91
CA ALA A 62 -5.08 -3.39 -24.04
C ALA A 62 -5.73 -4.50 -24.90
N THR A 63 -6.66 -5.27 -24.30
CA THR A 63 -7.39 -6.35 -24.96
C THR A 63 -8.82 -5.99 -25.38
N LEU A 64 -9.28 -4.76 -25.11
CA LEU A 64 -10.61 -4.32 -25.53
C LEU A 64 -10.79 -4.45 -27.05
N PRO A 65 -11.95 -4.94 -27.54
CA PRO A 65 -12.23 -5.02 -28.97
C PRO A 65 -12.08 -3.67 -29.67
N LEU A 66 -11.48 -3.68 -30.86
CA LEU A 66 -11.32 -2.48 -31.68
C LEU A 66 -12.61 -1.66 -31.85
N PRO A 67 -13.79 -2.25 -32.17
CA PRO A 67 -15.02 -1.46 -32.31
C PRO A 67 -15.46 -0.77 -31.00
N GLN A 68 -15.09 -1.31 -29.84
CA GLN A 68 -15.35 -0.69 -28.54
C GLN A 68 -14.31 0.39 -28.23
N MET A 69 -13.05 0.17 -28.60
CA MET A 69 -11.97 1.14 -28.42
C MET A 69 -12.13 2.38 -29.30
N THR A 70 -12.65 2.23 -30.52
CA THR A 70 -12.86 3.34 -31.47
C THR A 70 -14.16 4.11 -31.19
N ASN A 71 -15.06 3.56 -30.38
CA ASN A 71 -16.29 4.23 -29.96
C ASN A 71 -16.02 4.98 -28.65
N ALA A 72 -16.04 6.32 -28.70
CA ALA A 72 -15.74 7.16 -27.54
C ALA A 72 -16.54 6.79 -26.28
N THR A 73 -17.83 6.47 -26.42
CA THR A 73 -18.68 6.11 -25.28
C THR A 73 -18.30 4.75 -24.70
N ALA A 74 -18.07 3.74 -25.55
CA ALA A 74 -17.71 2.40 -25.10
C ALA A 74 -16.29 2.38 -24.49
N ALA A 75 -15.35 3.10 -25.09
CA ALA A 75 -14.00 3.26 -24.57
C ALA A 75 -13.99 4.01 -23.22
N ALA A 76 -14.82 5.04 -23.06
CA ALA A 76 -14.98 5.74 -21.79
C ALA A 76 -15.57 4.84 -20.70
N GLN A 77 -16.53 3.97 -21.03
CA GLN A 77 -17.08 2.97 -20.11
C GLN A 77 -16.02 1.94 -19.71
N GLY A 78 -15.26 1.41 -20.67
CA GLY A 78 -14.13 0.50 -20.40
C GLY A 78 -13.07 1.15 -19.52
N ALA A 79 -12.74 2.42 -19.78
CA ALA A 79 -11.81 3.19 -18.97
C ALA A 79 -12.34 3.45 -17.55
N ALA A 80 -13.64 3.71 -17.39
CA ALA A 80 -14.26 3.85 -16.07
C ALA A 80 -14.18 2.53 -15.29
N PHE A 81 -14.47 1.40 -15.94
CA PHE A 81 -14.34 0.07 -15.35
C PHE A 81 -12.89 -0.25 -14.95
N ALA A 82 -11.92 0.04 -15.80
CA ALA A 82 -10.50 -0.13 -15.50
C ALA A 82 -10.06 0.70 -14.27
N ARG A 83 -10.58 1.93 -14.12
CA ARG A 83 -10.33 2.74 -12.91
C ARG A 83 -10.96 2.13 -11.66
N GLN A 84 -12.18 1.59 -11.76
CA GLN A 84 -12.84 0.91 -10.65
C GLN A 84 -12.08 -0.34 -10.21
N MET A 85 -11.55 -1.12 -11.14
CA MET A 85 -10.71 -2.28 -10.82
C MET A 85 -9.50 -1.92 -9.94
N VAL A 86 -8.85 -0.79 -10.21
CA VAL A 86 -7.75 -0.29 -9.38
C VAL A 86 -8.24 0.10 -7.99
N LEU A 87 -9.41 0.75 -7.89
CA LEU A 87 -9.96 1.20 -6.63
C LEU A 87 -10.42 0.06 -5.75
N ASP A 88 -11.15 -0.91 -6.32
CA ASP A 88 -11.64 -2.08 -5.60
C ASP A 88 -10.47 -2.84 -4.97
N ALA A 89 -9.37 -3.01 -5.72
CA ALA A 89 -8.15 -3.62 -5.20
C ALA A 89 -7.48 -2.78 -4.10
N MET A 90 -7.75 -1.48 -4.04
CA MET A 90 -7.19 -0.58 -3.05
C MET A 90 -8.04 -0.42 -1.81
N LEU A 91 -9.37 -0.53 -1.89
CA LEU A 91 -10.28 -0.33 -0.74
C LEU A 91 -9.92 -1.20 0.47
N GLU A 92 -9.43 -2.42 0.25
CA GLU A 92 -9.00 -3.33 1.33
C GLU A 92 -7.72 -2.88 2.04
N THR A 93 -6.88 -2.11 1.36
CA THR A 93 -5.58 -1.63 1.87
C THR A 93 -5.60 -0.18 2.31
N TRP A 94 -6.44 0.64 1.64
CA TRP A 94 -6.54 2.07 1.77
C TRP A 94 -7.97 2.54 1.40
N PRO A 95 -8.84 2.80 2.39
CA PRO A 95 -10.22 3.20 2.12
C PRO A 95 -10.37 4.65 1.61
N ASP A 96 -9.40 5.54 1.89
CA ASP A 96 -9.45 6.95 1.46
C ASP A 96 -8.89 7.20 0.05
N MET A 97 -8.92 6.21 -0.84
CA MET A 97 -8.41 6.33 -2.21
C MET A 97 -9.46 6.97 -3.12
N ASP A 98 -9.04 7.97 -3.90
CA ASP A 98 -9.92 8.62 -4.89
C ASP A 98 -9.62 8.14 -6.32
N VAL A 99 -10.69 7.87 -7.07
CA VAL A 99 -10.72 7.51 -8.51
C VAL A 99 -9.95 8.53 -9.35
N ALA A 100 -10.02 9.81 -8.98
CA ALA A 100 -9.37 10.89 -9.71
C ALA A 100 -7.83 10.79 -9.74
N LYS A 101 -7.23 9.94 -8.87
CA LYS A 101 -5.79 9.70 -8.85
C LYS A 101 -5.33 8.63 -9.86
N VAL A 102 -6.27 8.01 -10.58
CA VAL A 102 -6.00 7.01 -11.63
C VAL A 102 -6.11 7.66 -13.01
N ASN A 103 -4.96 7.96 -13.61
CA ASN A 103 -4.87 8.49 -14.95
C ASN A 103 -4.73 7.35 -15.98
N LEU A 104 -5.64 7.30 -16.95
CA LEU A 104 -5.68 6.30 -18.02
C LEU A 104 -5.58 7.02 -19.36
N GLU A 105 -4.58 6.64 -20.14
CA GLU A 105 -4.25 7.26 -21.42
C GLU A 105 -4.01 6.18 -22.48
N CYS A 106 -4.42 6.44 -23.71
CA CYS A 106 -4.07 5.66 -24.90
C CYS A 106 -3.03 6.44 -25.71
N ILE A 107 -1.93 5.79 -26.05
CA ILE A 107 -0.80 6.37 -26.79
C ILE A 107 -1.01 6.07 -28.28
N TYR A 108 -0.98 7.13 -29.08
CA TYR A 108 -1.01 7.08 -30.54
C TYR A 108 0.35 7.51 -31.11
N ASN A 109 0.46 7.63 -32.43
CA ASN A 109 1.71 8.05 -33.07
C ASN A 109 2.18 9.45 -32.63
N ASP A 110 1.22 10.34 -32.35
CA ASP A 110 1.52 11.76 -32.08
C ASP A 110 1.69 12.03 -30.57
N ASP A 111 0.74 11.60 -29.74
CA ASP A 111 0.79 11.79 -28.27
C ASP A 111 -0.16 10.82 -27.53
N ALA A 112 -0.25 10.98 -26.20
CA ALA A 112 -1.16 10.30 -25.29
C ALA A 112 -2.47 11.09 -25.12
N TYR A 113 -3.59 10.42 -25.35
CA TYR A 113 -4.93 10.99 -25.26
C TYR A 113 -5.84 10.09 -24.42
N ALA A 114 -7.04 10.57 -24.08
CA ALA A 114 -8.07 9.69 -23.55
C ALA A 114 -8.38 8.57 -24.55
N CYS A 115 -8.58 7.35 -24.06
CA CYS A 115 -8.98 6.22 -24.90
C CYS A 115 -10.34 6.50 -25.56
N GLY A 116 -10.50 6.16 -26.84
CA GLY A 116 -11.69 6.47 -27.64
C GLY A 116 -11.74 7.87 -28.27
N ASN A 117 -10.68 8.67 -28.13
CA ASN A 117 -10.62 9.99 -28.75
C ASN A 117 -10.47 9.95 -30.29
N PHE A 118 -9.92 8.85 -30.83
CA PHE A 118 -9.72 8.66 -32.26
C PHE A 118 -10.39 7.38 -32.75
N PRO A 119 -10.81 7.33 -34.03
CA PRO A 119 -11.36 6.12 -34.64
C PRO A 119 -10.27 5.11 -35.06
N SER A 120 -9.01 5.34 -34.71
CA SER A 120 -7.87 4.47 -35.01
C SER A 120 -7.49 3.62 -33.79
N LYS A 121 -6.77 2.52 -34.03
CA LYS A 121 -6.24 1.70 -32.94
C LYS A 121 -5.10 2.43 -32.21
N PRO A 122 -5.09 2.45 -30.87
CA PRO A 122 -3.94 2.95 -30.12
C PRO A 122 -2.75 1.98 -30.26
N LEU A 123 -1.53 2.48 -30.08
CA LEU A 123 -0.33 1.65 -30.04
C LEU A 123 -0.15 0.99 -28.68
N GLN A 124 -0.39 1.76 -27.62
CA GLN A 124 -0.20 1.34 -26.24
C GLN A 124 -1.29 1.95 -25.35
N VAL A 125 -1.57 1.28 -24.25
CA VAL A 125 -2.39 1.80 -23.15
C VAL A 125 -1.47 2.04 -21.95
N ARG A 126 -1.61 3.20 -21.33
CA ARG A 126 -0.83 3.65 -20.18
C ARG A 126 -1.75 3.99 -19.02
N LEU A 127 -1.48 3.39 -17.88
CA LEU A 127 -2.20 3.63 -16.64
C LEU A 127 -1.21 4.12 -15.59
N LYS A 128 -1.46 5.29 -15.00
CA LYS A 128 -0.64 5.91 -13.95
C LYS A 128 -1.49 6.14 -12.73
N VAL A 129 -1.03 5.66 -11.59
CA VAL A 129 -1.66 5.88 -10.29
C VAL A 129 -0.65 6.52 -9.37
N GLY A 130 -1.08 7.57 -8.66
CA GLY A 130 -0.23 8.23 -7.71
C GLY A 130 -0.99 8.78 -6.53
N VAL A 131 -0.71 8.22 -5.36
CA VAL A 131 -1.43 8.48 -4.11
C VAL A 131 -0.46 8.62 -2.96
N ASP A 132 -0.84 9.41 -1.97
CA ASP A 132 0.02 9.72 -0.84
C ASP A 132 -0.63 9.13 0.42
N MET A 133 0.04 8.14 1.01
CA MET A 133 -0.44 7.40 2.18
C MET A 133 -0.06 8.17 3.47
N PRO A 134 -1.03 8.71 4.23
CA PRO A 134 -0.78 9.23 5.57
C PRO A 134 -0.22 8.18 6.51
N ILE A 135 0.69 8.63 7.35
CA ILE A 135 1.37 7.82 8.37
C ILE A 135 0.58 7.95 9.67
N GLY A 136 -0.57 7.25 9.75
CA GLY A 136 -1.42 7.19 10.94
C GLY A 136 -1.06 5.99 11.82
N ILE A 137 0.12 5.99 12.45
CA ILE A 137 0.58 4.86 13.30
C ILE A 137 0.13 4.96 14.76
N LEU A 138 -0.46 6.09 15.14
CA LEU A 138 -0.61 6.53 16.51
C LEU A 138 -1.99 7.17 16.71
N PRO A 139 -2.66 6.97 17.86
CA PRO A 139 -3.90 7.67 18.18
C PRO A 139 -3.70 9.19 18.15
N ASP A 140 -4.72 9.94 17.74
CA ASP A 140 -4.71 11.42 17.63
C ASP A 140 -4.08 12.13 18.84
N LEU A 141 -4.23 11.56 20.04
CA LEU A 141 -3.68 12.05 21.30
C LEU A 141 -2.15 12.16 21.33
N THR A 142 -1.43 11.38 20.52
CA THR A 142 0.05 11.40 20.44
C THR A 142 0.59 12.16 19.22
N LEU A 143 -0.27 12.40 18.22
CA LEU A 143 0.06 13.15 17.01
C LEU A 143 0.35 14.64 17.29
N GLY A 144 -0.22 15.23 18.35
CA GLY A 144 0.02 16.63 18.71
C GLY A 144 1.44 16.93 19.22
N TRP A 145 2.22 15.92 19.60
CA TRP A 145 3.58 16.09 20.16
C TRP A 145 4.68 15.58 19.23
N LEU A 146 4.32 14.93 18.11
CA LEU A 146 5.25 14.40 17.13
C LEU A 146 5.30 15.34 15.90
N PRO A 147 6.47 15.51 15.27
CA PRO A 147 6.54 16.23 14.01
C PRO A 147 5.61 15.56 13.00
N GLN A 148 4.81 16.36 12.29
CA GLN A 148 3.94 15.87 11.23
C GLN A 148 4.80 15.11 10.22
N MET A 149 4.62 13.78 10.17
CA MET A 149 5.39 12.95 9.26
C MET A 149 4.87 13.16 7.84
N ALA A 150 5.79 13.34 6.90
CA ALA A 150 5.43 13.48 5.49
C ALA A 150 4.76 12.19 5.00
N PRO A 151 3.68 12.27 4.20
CA PRO A 151 3.01 11.10 3.66
C PRO A 151 3.94 10.32 2.73
N ILE A 152 3.73 9.01 2.63
CA ILE A 152 4.52 8.12 1.77
C ILE A 152 3.93 8.15 0.36
N PRO A 153 4.66 8.60 -0.68
CA PRO A 153 4.15 8.61 -2.03
C PRO A 153 4.19 7.19 -2.63
N LEU A 154 3.01 6.66 -2.94
CA LEU A 154 2.83 5.41 -3.66
C LEU A 154 2.57 5.73 -5.14
N ARG A 155 3.42 5.23 -6.02
CA ARG A 155 3.32 5.44 -7.47
C ARG A 155 3.37 4.11 -8.20
N ALA A 156 2.42 3.88 -9.10
CA ALA A 156 2.40 2.74 -10.01
C ALA A 156 2.14 3.20 -11.44
N ASN A 157 2.81 2.56 -12.38
CA ASN A 157 2.65 2.80 -13.81
C ASN A 157 2.67 1.47 -14.55
N ALA A 158 1.69 1.23 -15.41
CA ALA A 158 1.69 0.12 -16.35
C ALA A 158 1.47 0.64 -17.77
N THR A 159 2.32 0.19 -18.68
CA THR A 159 2.21 0.45 -20.11
C THR A 159 2.18 -0.88 -20.85
N LEU A 160 1.13 -1.13 -21.61
CA LEU A 160 0.95 -2.35 -22.38
C LEU A 160 0.68 -2.01 -23.84
N ARG A 161 1.17 -2.83 -24.76
CA ARG A 161 0.86 -2.71 -26.18
C ARG A 161 -0.59 -3.13 -26.41
N TYR A 162 -1.28 -2.43 -27.29
CA TYR A 162 -2.63 -2.84 -27.72
C TYR A 162 -2.52 -4.02 -28.70
N GLU A 163 -3.24 -5.10 -28.43
CA GLU A 163 -3.06 -6.40 -29.13
C GLU A 163 -4.28 -6.86 -29.95
N ASN A 164 -5.33 -6.03 -30.07
CA ASN A 164 -6.56 -6.36 -30.83
C ASN A 164 -6.60 -5.74 -32.24
#